data_AF-A0AAW1SWK2-F1
#
_entry.id   AF-A0AAW1SWK2-F1
#
_cell.length_a   1.000
_cell.length_b   1.000
_cell.length_c   1.000
_cell.angle_alpha   90.00
_cell.angle_beta   90.00
_cell.angle_gamma   90.00
#
_symmetry.space_group_name_H-M   'P 1'
#
loop_
_entity.id
_entity.type
_entity.pdbx_description
1 polymer ?
#
loop_
_entity_poly.entity_id
_entity_poly.type
_entity_poly.pdbx_seq_one_letter_code
_entity_poly.pdbx_strand_id
1 'polypeptide(L)' 'MSHSDPQLQKRRVVIGPGGPGDIQLQALWLCHPRTGAGAAFVHQNGHLCEVNHHQPSLASWFVGQEVLS' A
#
# COMPACT_ATOMS: atom_id res chain seq x y z
N MET A 1 7.08 -33.42 6.00
CA MET A 1 5.98 -32.48 5.71
C MET A 1 6.53 -31.09 5.96
N SER A 2 6.71 -30.28 4.90
CA SER A 2 7.27 -28.93 5.02
C SER A 2 6.16 -28.00 5.53
N HIS A 3 6.30 -27.48 6.74
CA HIS A 3 5.51 -26.34 7.21
C HIS A 3 6.05 -25.10 6.50
N SER A 4 5.32 -24.62 5.49
CA SER A 4 5.49 -23.25 4.99
C SER A 4 5.06 -22.31 6.11
N ASP A 5 5.99 -21.50 6.62
CA ASP A 5 5.77 -20.55 7.71
C ASP A 5 4.73 -19.49 7.28
N PRO A 6 3.51 -19.46 7.86
CA PRO A 6 2.38 -18.73 7.28
C PRO A 6 2.43 -17.19 7.39
N GLN A 7 3.43 -16.56 8.04
CA GLN A 7 3.22 -15.22 8.62
C GLN A 7 4.33 -14.17 8.51
N LEU A 8 5.23 -14.23 7.52
CA LEU A 8 5.93 -13.01 7.08
C LEU A 8 5.11 -12.29 5.99
N GLN A 9 3.84 -12.00 6.28
CA GLN A 9 3.06 -11.10 5.44
C GLN A 9 3.57 -9.67 5.68
N LYS A 10 4.26 -9.10 4.68
CA LYS A 10 4.71 -7.72 4.72
C LYS A 10 3.51 -6.78 4.79
N ARG A 11 3.21 -6.28 5.99
CA ARG A 11 2.16 -5.29 6.22
C ARG A 11 2.60 -3.92 5.69
N ARG A 12 1.64 -3.12 5.23
CA ARG A 12 1.89 -1.76 4.71
C ARG A 12 0.91 -0.80 5.36
N VAL A 13 1.41 0.38 5.74
CA VAL A 13 0.57 1.51 6.16
C VAL A 13 0.26 2.34 4.93
N VAL A 14 -1.02 2.59 4.68
CA VAL A 14 -1.48 3.39 3.53
C VAL A 14 -2.26 4.58 4.08
N ILE A 15 -1.91 5.78 3.61
CA ILE A 15 -2.65 7.01 3.87
C ILE A 15 -3.40 7.34 2.59
N GLY A 16 -4.74 7.32 2.65
CA GLY A 16 -5.60 7.49 1.49
C GLY A 16 -6.67 8.58 1.70
N PRO A 17 -7.32 9.02 0.62
CA PRO A 17 -8.40 10.00 0.69
C PRO A 17 -9.70 9.33 1.15
N GLY A 18 -9.94 9.24 2.47
CA GLY A 18 -11.23 8.76 2.97
C GLY A 18 -11.33 8.63 4.48
N GLY A 19 -12.48 9.07 5.02
CA GLY A 19 -12.95 8.76 6.38
C GLY A 19 -13.70 7.41 6.43
N PRO A 20 -14.31 7.04 7.58
CA PRO A 20 -14.91 5.72 7.80
C PRO A 20 -16.22 5.58 6.99
N GLY A 21 -16.10 5.16 5.74
CA GLY A 21 -17.21 4.73 4.89
C GLY A 21 -16.75 3.56 4.02
N ASP A 22 -17.69 2.89 3.34
CA ASP A 22 -17.40 1.76 2.46
C ASP A 22 -16.54 2.18 1.27
N ILE A 23 -15.23 2.22 1.48
CA ILE A 23 -14.26 2.53 0.45
C ILE A 23 -13.93 1.22 -0.26
N GLN A 24 -14.52 1.00 -1.45
CA GLN A 24 -14.01 -0.01 -2.37
C GLN A 24 -12.72 0.50 -3.00
N LEU A 25 -11.58 0.03 -2.48
CA LEU A 25 -10.26 0.30 -3.04
C LEU A 25 -9.87 -0.83 -3.98
N GLN A 26 -9.53 -0.48 -5.22
CA GLN A 26 -8.91 -1.42 -6.16
C GLN A 26 -7.47 -0.98 -6.43
N ALA A 27 -6.51 -1.82 -6.05
CA ALA A 27 -5.10 -1.62 -6.38
C ALA A 27 -4.83 -2.03 -7.83
N LEU A 28 -4.10 -1.19 -8.57
CA LEU A 28 -3.79 -1.36 -9.98
C LEU A 28 -2.29 -1.12 -10.22
N TRP A 29 -1.74 -1.81 -11.22
CA TRP A 29 -0.38 -1.57 -11.72
C TRP A 29 -0.47 -1.08 -13.16
N LEU A 30 -0.08 0.17 -13.41
CA LEU A 30 -0.26 0.86 -14.70
C LEU A 30 1.05 1.55 -15.13
N CYS A 31 1.13 1.97 -16.40
CA CYS A 31 2.24 2.80 -16.87
C CYS A 31 2.07 4.25 -16.38
N HIS A 32 3.13 4.81 -15.79
CA HIS A 32 3.18 6.20 -15.36
C HIS A 32 3.28 7.13 -16.59
N PRO A 33 2.38 8.12 -16.75
CA PRO A 33 2.21 8.85 -18.01
C PRO A 33 3.42 9.73 -18.37
N ARG A 34 4.21 10.18 -17.38
CA ARG A 34 5.39 11.03 -17.63
C ARG A 34 6.64 10.23 -17.98
N THR A 35 6.80 9.03 -17.42
CA THR A 35 8.07 8.28 -17.44
C THR A 35 7.96 6.97 -18.21
N GLY A 36 6.75 6.47 -18.48
CA GLY A 36 6.50 5.16 -19.07
C GLY A 36 6.78 3.97 -18.13
N ALA A 37 7.32 4.22 -16.94
CA ALA A 37 7.63 3.18 -15.96
C ALA A 37 6.36 2.58 -15.34
N GLY A 38 6.44 1.34 -14.84
CA GLY A 38 5.36 0.77 -14.04
C GLY A 38 5.22 1.48 -12.70
N ALA A 39 3.99 1.87 -12.34
CA ALA A 39 3.66 2.52 -11.09
C ALA A 39 2.38 1.96 -10.48
N ALA A 40 2.27 2.07 -9.16
CA ALA A 40 1.11 1.62 -8.40
C ALA A 40 0.05 2.74 -8.34
N PHE A 41 -1.20 2.37 -8.57
CA PHE A 41 -2.36 3.25 -8.46
C PHE A 41 -3.44 2.60 -7.63
N VAL A 42 -4.31 3.43 -7.09
CA VAL A 42 -5.55 3.02 -6.42
C VAL A 42 -6.72 3.69 -7.13
N HIS A 43 -7.70 2.88 -7.51
CA HIS A 43 -8.97 3.38 -8.01
C HIS A 43 -10.00 3.38 -6.88
N GLN A 44 -10.66 4.53 -6.69
CA GLN A 44 -11.66 4.76 -5.66
C GLN A 44 -12.75 5.69 -6.21
N ASN A 45 -14.00 5.22 -6.23
CA ASN A 45 -15.17 6.03 -6.61
C ASN A 45 -15.03 6.78 -7.95
N GLY A 46 -14.40 6.17 -8.97
CA GLY A 46 -14.17 6.82 -10.27
C GLY A 46 -12.92 7.70 -10.34
N HIS A 47 -12.19 7.87 -9.22
CA HIS A 47 -10.94 8.59 -9.17
C HIS A 47 -9.76 7.63 -9.16
N LEU A 48 -8.72 7.95 -9.93
CA LEU A 48 -7.45 7.23 -9.95
C LEU A 48 -6.39 8.05 -9.21
N CYS A 49 -5.81 7.48 -8.17
CA CYS A 49 -4.77 8.11 -7.35
C CYS A 49 -3.47 7.31 -7.46
N GLU A 50 -2.36 8.00 -7.70
CA GLU A 50 -1.03 7.37 -7.68
C GLU A 50 -0.59 7.06 -6.25
N VAL A 51 -0.01 5.87 -6.03
CA VAL A 51 0.53 5.45 -4.74
C VAL A 51 2.02 5.78 -4.71
N ASN A 52 2.36 6.79 -3.91
CA ASN A 52 3.75 7.15 -3.65
C ASN A 52 4.28 6.40 -2.42
N HIS A 53 5.50 5.87 -2.52
CA HIS A 53 6.15 5.17 -1.41
C HIS A 53 7.10 6.12 -0.69
N HIS A 54 6.86 6.35 0.60
CA HIS A 54 7.77 7.09 1.46
C HIS A 54 8.50 6.11 2.38
N GLN A 55 9.80 5.92 2.13
CA GLN A 55 10.65 5.04 2.93
C GLN A 55 11.86 5.81 3.48
N PRO A 56 11.79 6.29 4.73
CA PRO A 56 12.95 6.87 5.41
C PRO A 56 14.05 5.81 5.56
N SER A 57 15.32 6.25 5.60
CA SER A 57 16.47 5.36 5.74
C SER A 57 16.49 4.55 7.05
N LEU A 58 15.92 5.10 8.13
CA LEU A 58 15.78 4.45 9.43
C LEU A 58 14.45 4.85 10.05
N ALA A 59 13.40 4.06 9.81
CA ALA A 59 12.11 4.26 10.44
C ALA A 59 11.42 2.93 10.73
N SER A 60 10.57 2.94 11.77
CA SER A 60 9.67 1.85 12.09
C SER A 60 8.34 2.43 12.56
N TRP A 61 7.26 1.70 12.32
CA TRP A 61 5.90 2.10 12.68
C TRP A 61 5.39 1.24 13.84
N PHE A 62 4.87 1.88 14.88
CA PHE A 62 4.09 1.20 15.90
C PHE A 62 2.62 1.16 15.45
N VAL A 63 2.06 -0.03 15.29
CA VAL A 63 0.68 -0.24 14.82
C VAL A 63 -0.06 -1.10 15.85
N GLY A 64 -0.80 -0.46 16.75
CA GLY A 64 -1.41 -1.14 17.89
C GLY A 64 -0.33 -1.67 18.85
N GLN A 65 -0.30 -2.97 19.08
CA GLN A 65 0.72 -3.66 19.91
C GLN A 65 1.88 -4.23 19.08
N GLU A 66 1.94 -3.95 17.77
CA GLU A 66 2.95 -4.47 16.85
C GLU A 66 3.92 -3.39 16.35
N VAL A 67 5.12 -3.82 15.93
CA VAL A 67 6.14 -2.96 15.30
C VAL A 67 6.39 -3.43 13.86
N LEU A 68 6.31 -2.51 12.90
CA LEU A 68 6.61 -2.74 11.49
C LEU A 68 7.92 -2.04 11.11
N SER A 69 8.81 -2.75 10.40
CA SER A 69 10.06 -2.22 9.86
C SER A 69 9.94 -1.66 8.44
#